data_AF-A0A7V5AL60-F1
#
_entry.id   AF-A0A7V5AL60-F1
#
_cell.length_a   1.000
_cell.length_b   1.000
_cell.length_c   1.000
_cell.angle_alpha   90.00
_cell.angle_beta   90.00
_cell.angle_gamma   90.00
#
_symmetry.space_group_name_H-M   'P 1'
#
loop_
_entity.id
_entity.type
_entity.pdbx_description
1 polymer ?
#
loop_
_entity_poly.entity_id
_entity_poly.type
_entity_poly.pdbx_seq_one_letter_code
_entity_poly.pdbx_strand_id
1 'polypeptide(L)' 'MMKERDRRNFLAGGIYGITGEEFSRGRSNIEVVREMIAAGVRIIQYREKEMKARRKFEECRAIRKLTEEAGV' A
#
# COMPACT_ATOMS: atom_id res chain seq x y z
N MET A 1 4.39 16.97 10.31
CA MET A 1 3.61 16.48 11.46
C MET A 1 2.55 15.52 10.94
N MET A 2 2.32 14.37 11.58
CA MET A 2 1.35 13.37 11.11
C MET A 2 -0.08 13.91 11.24
N LYS A 3 -0.93 13.75 10.23
CA LYS A 3 -2.33 14.21 10.30
C LYS A 3 -3.09 13.34 11.31
N GLU A 4 -4.11 13.92 11.95
CA GLU A 4 -4.94 13.21 12.92
C GLU A 4 -5.67 12.00 12.31
N ARG A 5 -6.03 12.07 11.03
CA ARG A 5 -6.52 10.92 10.26
C ARG A 5 -5.50 9.79 10.25
N ASP A 6 -4.27 10.07 9.85
CA ASP A 6 -3.22 9.07 9.68
C ASP A 6 -2.88 8.41 11.03
N ARG A 7 -2.88 9.19 12.12
CA ARG A 7 -2.74 8.66 13.50
C ARG A 7 -3.89 7.71 13.86
N ARG A 8 -5.14 8.07 13.54
CA ARG A 8 -6.30 7.20 13.77
C ARG A 8 -6.22 5.92 12.94
N ASN A 9 -5.83 6.00 11.67
CA ASN A 9 -5.64 4.81 10.83
C ASN A 9 -4.57 3.87 11.40
N PHE A 10 -3.44 4.43 11.85
CA PHE A 10 -2.38 3.66 12.47
C PHE A 10 -2.83 2.96 13.75
N LEU A 11 -3.56 3.66 14.62
CA LEU A 11 -4.04 3.11 15.90
C LEU A 11 -5.26 2.18 15.77
N ALA A 12 -6.10 2.39 14.75
CA ALA A 12 -7.27 1.55 14.47
C ALA A 12 -6.92 0.33 13.60
N GLY A 13 -5.73 0.32 12.98
CA GLY A 13 -5.31 -0.71 12.05
C GLY A 13 -5.03 -2.04 12.75
N GLY A 14 -5.97 -2.98 12.66
CA GLY A 14 -5.75 -4.36 13.13
C GLY A 14 -4.84 -5.18 12.22
N ILE A 15 -4.64 -4.77 10.97
CA ILE A 15 -3.83 -5.47 9.97
C ILE A 15 -2.82 -4.50 9.34
N TYR A 16 -1.55 -4.92 9.33
CA TYR A 16 -0.46 -4.25 8.61
C TYR A 16 -0.11 -5.05 7.36
N GLY A 17 -0.52 -4.55 6.20
CA GLY A 17 -0.23 -5.15 4.91
C GLY A 17 1.16 -4.78 4.39
N ILE A 18 1.88 -5.76 3.85
CA ILE A 18 3.16 -5.55 3.16
C ILE A 18 3.04 -6.18 1.77
N THR A 19 3.44 -5.44 0.72
CA THR A 19 3.37 -5.96 -0.65
C THR A 19 4.40 -7.06 -0.92
N GLY A 20 4.11 -7.91 -1.90
CA GLY A 20 4.99 -8.98 -2.36
C GLY A 20 4.48 -9.55 -3.68
N GLU A 21 4.88 -8.93 -4.80
CA GLU A 21 4.38 -9.25 -6.15
C GLU A 21 4.62 -10.73 -6.51
N GLU A 22 5.77 -11.29 -6.15
CA GLU A 22 6.12 -12.70 -6.40
C GLU A 22 5.13 -13.69 -5.77
N PHE A 23 4.48 -13.32 -4.66
CA PHE A 23 3.50 -14.15 -3.97
C PHE A 23 2.06 -13.91 -4.46
N SER A 24 1.89 -13.01 -5.43
CA SER A 24 0.58 -12.47 -5.80
C SER A 24 -0.06 -13.18 -6.99
N ARG A 25 0.42 -14.36 -7.40
CA ARG A 25 -0.17 -15.16 -8.50
C ARG A 25 -0.35 -14.37 -9.81
N GLY A 26 0.62 -13.54 -10.15
CA GLY A 26 0.62 -12.72 -11.37
C GLY A 26 -0.09 -11.37 -11.26
N ARG A 27 -0.68 -11.03 -10.11
CA ARG A 27 -1.21 -9.68 -9.84
C ARG A 27 -0.07 -8.73 -9.47
N SER A 28 -0.15 -7.50 -9.95
CA SER A 28 0.78 -6.42 -9.60
C SER A 28 0.58 -5.96 -8.15
N ASN A 29 1.60 -5.30 -7.59
CA ASN A 29 1.50 -4.63 -6.28
C ASN A 29 0.32 -3.65 -6.22
N ILE A 30 0.03 -2.94 -7.32
CA ILE A 30 -1.03 -1.93 -7.39
C ILE A 30 -2.42 -2.59 -7.26
N GLU A 31 -2.66 -3.71 -7.95
CA GLU A 31 -3.91 -4.47 -7.84
C GLU A 31 -4.10 -5.02 -6.43
N VAL A 32 -3.06 -5.63 -5.86
CA VAL A 32 -3.13 -6.18 -4.50
C VAL A 32 -3.40 -5.10 -3.47
N VAL A 33 -2.79 -3.91 -3.62
CA VAL A 33 -3.07 -2.78 -2.73
C VAL A 33 -4.52 -2.31 -2.84
N ARG A 34 -5.14 -2.29 -4.03
CA ARG A 34 -6.57 -1.96 -4.16
C ARG A 34 -7.44 -2.94 -3.37
N GLU A 35 -7.14 -4.23 -3.46
CA GLU A 35 -7.86 -5.27 -2.71
C GLU A 35 -7.63 -5.15 -1.20
N MET A 36 -6.41 -4.84 -0.76
CA MET A 36 -6.10 -4.57 0.66
C MET A 36 -6.94 -3.41 1.21
N ILE A 37 -7.01 -2.31 0.45
CA ILE A 37 -7.81 -1.14 0.82
C ILE A 37 -9.30 -1.53 0.89
N ALA A 38 -9.82 -2.24 -0.11
CA ALA A 38 -11.21 -2.69 -0.15
C ALA A 38 -11.56 -3.62 1.02
N ALA A 39 -10.62 -4.46 1.45
CA ALA A 39 -10.74 -5.33 2.62
C ALA A 39 -10.57 -4.58 3.96
N GLY A 40 -10.32 -3.28 3.95
CA GLY A 40 -10.23 -2.44 5.15
C GLY A 40 -8.83 -2.36 5.78
N VAL A 41 -7.77 -2.81 5.11
CA VAL A 41 -6.39 -2.65 5.59
C VAL A 41 -6.03 -1.16 5.61
N ARG A 42 -5.59 -0.67 6.77
CA ARG A 42 -5.32 0.76 7.02
C ARG A 42 -3.84 1.14 7.07
N ILE A 43 -2.95 0.15 7.03
CA ILE A 43 -1.51 0.38 7.00
C ILE A 43 -0.94 -0.52 5.90
N ILE A 44 -0.29 0.09 4.91
CA ILE A 44 0.26 -0.60 3.75
C ILE A 44 1.72 -0.17 3.57
N GLN A 45 2.62 -1.16 3.55
CA GLN A 45 4.02 -0.97 3.22
C GLN A 45 4.30 -1.51 1.82
N TYR A 46 4.84 -0.66 0.96
CA TYR A 46 5.46 -1.11 -0.29
C TYR A 46 6.82 -1.76 0.01
N ARG A 47 7.03 -2.96 -0.54
CA ARG A 47 8.28 -3.71 -0.42
C ARG A 47 8.61 -4.42 -1.73
N GLU A 48 9.74 -4.04 -2.31
CA GLU A 48 10.29 -4.64 -3.53
C GLU A 48 11.83 -4.55 -3.50
N LYS A 49 12.51 -5.69 -3.70
CA LYS A 49 13.96 -5.79 -3.54
C LYS A 49 14.71 -5.73 -4.88
N GLU A 50 14.21 -6.43 -5.88
CA GLU A 50 14.96 -6.76 -7.09
C GLU A 50 14.65 -5.80 -8.25
N MET A 51 13.48 -5.14 -8.24
CA MET A 51 13.12 -4.24 -9.34
C MET A 51 14.01 -2.98 -9.42
N LYS A 52 14.14 -2.48 -10.64
CA LYS A 52 14.78 -1.18 -10.95
C LYS A 52 14.12 -0.05 -10.17
N ALA A 53 14.93 0.88 -9.65
CA ALA A 53 14.48 2.00 -8.84
C ALA A 53 13.37 2.84 -9.50
N ARG A 54 13.47 3.07 -10.82
CA ARG A 54 12.46 3.85 -11.56
C ARG A 54 11.07 3.21 -11.50
N ARG A 55 11.00 1.89 -11.71
CA ARG A 55 9.74 1.14 -11.64
C ARG A 55 9.17 1.15 -10.22
N LYS A 56 10.01 0.92 -9.21
CA LYS A 56 9.61 1.03 -7.79
C LYS A 56 9.01 2.40 -7.47
N PHE A 57 9.62 3.47 -7.97
CA PHE A 57 9.11 4.82 -7.78
C PHE A 57 7.74 5.04 -8.42
N GLU A 58 7.53 4.54 -9.64
CA GLU A 58 6.25 4.62 -10.35
C GLU A 58 5.15 3.85 -9.63
N GLU A 59 5.44 2.64 -9.14
CA GLU A 59 4.51 1.84 -8.32
C GLU A 59 4.16 2.57 -7.01
N CYS A 60 5.16 3.10 -6.29
CA CYS A 60 4.95 3.90 -5.09
C CYS A 60 4.07 5.13 -5.34
N ARG A 61 4.25 5.83 -6.48
CA ARG A 61 3.42 6.98 -6.85
C ARG A 61 1.97 6.57 -7.12
N ALA A 62 1.76 5.47 -7.81
CA ALA A 62 0.42 4.93 -8.06
C ALA A 62 -0.27 4.50 -6.76
N ILE A 63 0.44 3.76 -5.90
CA ILE A 63 -0.05 3.33 -4.58
C ILE A 63 -0.36 4.53 -3.69
N ARG A 64 0.49 5.57 -3.68
CA ARG A 64 0.24 6.77 -2.87
C ARG A 64 -1.05 7.49 -3.29
N LYS A 65 -1.34 7.53 -4.58
CA LYS A 65 -2.59 8.09 -5.09
C LYS A 65 -3.79 7.29 -4.56
N LEU A 66 -3.74 5.97 -4.66
CA LEU A 66 -4.80 5.08 -4.16
C LEU A 66 -5.03 5.23 -2.65
N THR A 67 -3.97 5.26 -1.84
CA THR A 67 -4.11 5.40 -0.39
C THR A 67 -4.66 6.78 0.00
N GLU A 68 -4.24 7.86 -0.68
CA GLU A 68 -4.78 9.19 -0.40
C GLU A 68 -6.28 9.28 -0.75
N GLU A 69 -6.68 8.76 -1.91
CA GLU A 69 -8.09 8.71 -2.36
C GLU A 69 -8.97 7.89 -1.40
N ALA A 70 -8.44 6.78 -0.88
CA ALA A 70 -9.15 5.93 0.09
C ALA A 70 -9.05 6.42 1.54
N GLY A 71 -8.25 7.45 1.81
CA GLY A 71 -7.99 7.93 3.16
C GLY A 71 -7.29 6.91 4.06
N VAL A 72 -6.39 6.11 3.47
CA VAL A 72 -5.52 5.11 4.12
C VAL A 72 -4.18 5.73 4.48
#